data_AF-A0A6A6KGU8-F1
#
_entry.id   AF-A0A6A6KGU8-F1
#
_cell.length_a   1.000
_cell.length_b   1.000
_cell.length_c   1.000
_cell.angle_alpha   90.00
_cell.angle_beta   90.00
_cell.angle_gamma   90.00
#
_symmetry.space_group_name_H-M   'P 1'
#
loop_
_entity.id
_entity.type
_entity.pdbx_description
1 polymer ?
#
loop_
_entity_poly.entity_id
_entity_poly.type
_entity_poly.pdbx_seq_one_letter_code
_entity_poly.pdbx_strand_id
1 'polypeptide(L)'
;MAQSCLADIGVALTIEKGIHQIDLHDDISGLLSAHPQSPLLSLHHFDFINPIFPSMDRYQATNHLMTAAKYDQSRLLQQTICYHRERNWSFSVSWGYSTHIYEKTIPRSILRKPLETFKPWRWNGSPPLYMFNTRWVNNDPCDAPHVFFFQSIEYNASGNQLLTTYIRASPRNLPPCSVDGNHSADSISEILVLSPATTRKTAGVIECCDVEYKAEMNITEIKIRSCAKGEVIA
;
A
#
# COMPACT_ATOMS: atom_id res chain seq x y z
N MET A 1 -3.93 -17.06 27.76
CA MET A 1 -3.49 -18.27 28.48
C MET A 1 -2.00 -18.54 28.25
N ALA A 2 -1.50 -18.62 27.02
CA ALA A 2 -0.06 -18.82 26.75
C ALA A 2 0.85 -17.73 27.36
N GLN A 3 0.43 -16.45 27.32
CA GLN A 3 1.24 -15.34 27.85
C GLN A 3 1.47 -15.41 29.37
N SER A 4 0.51 -15.92 30.15
CA SER A 4 0.64 -16.08 31.59
C SER A 4 1.66 -17.18 31.93
N CYS A 5 1.57 -18.34 31.25
CA CYS A 5 2.54 -19.41 31.44
C CYS A 5 3.96 -19.00 31.08
N LEU A 6 4.15 -18.22 30.00
CA LEU A 6 5.46 -17.69 29.60
C LEU A 6 6.03 -16.75 30.68
N ALA A 7 5.19 -15.88 31.24
CA ALA A 7 5.58 -15.00 32.33
C ALA A 7 5.99 -15.79 33.59
N ASP A 8 5.24 -16.84 33.94
CA ASP A 8 5.50 -17.67 35.13
C ASP A 8 6.82 -18.45 35.06
N ILE A 9 7.34 -18.73 33.85
CA ILE A 9 8.67 -19.34 33.64
C ILE A 9 9.77 -18.31 33.34
N GLY A 10 9.50 -17.02 33.53
CA GLY A 10 10.48 -15.94 33.37
C GLY A 10 10.77 -15.56 31.92
N VAL A 11 9.92 -15.92 30.96
CA VAL A 11 10.06 -15.56 29.55
C VAL A 11 9.20 -14.34 29.22
N ALA A 12 9.85 -13.25 28.84
CA ALA A 12 9.18 -12.04 28.37
C ALA A 12 8.67 -12.21 26.93
N LEU A 13 7.44 -11.77 26.66
CA LEU A 13 6.85 -11.75 25.33
C LEU A 13 7.03 -10.37 24.68
N THR A 14 7.65 -10.33 23.49
CA THR A 14 7.72 -9.14 22.64
C THR A 14 6.70 -9.25 21.51
N ILE A 15 5.85 -8.24 21.37
CA ILE A 15 4.84 -8.20 20.31
C ILE A 15 5.42 -7.49 19.08
N GLU A 16 5.67 -8.25 18.02
CA GLU A 16 6.16 -7.73 16.74
C GLU A 16 5.02 -7.52 15.75
N LYS A 17 4.69 -6.26 15.45
CA LYS A 17 3.56 -5.90 14.57
C LYS A 17 3.71 -6.36 13.12
N GLY A 18 4.93 -6.67 12.69
CA GLY A 18 5.25 -7.14 11.35
C GLY A 18 4.99 -8.63 11.09
N ILE A 19 4.71 -9.39 12.16
CA ILE A 19 4.38 -10.81 12.05
C ILE A 19 2.88 -10.93 11.77
N HIS A 20 2.53 -11.19 10.51
CA HIS A 20 1.15 -11.40 10.11
C HIS A 20 0.85 -12.90 10.01
N GLN A 21 0.07 -13.39 10.98
CA GLN A 21 -0.70 -14.63 10.82
C GLN A 21 -1.85 -14.29 9.86
N ILE A 22 -1.63 -14.44 8.55
CA ILE A 22 -2.62 -14.12 7.52
C ILE A 22 -3.68 -15.22 7.50
N ASP A 23 -4.54 -15.20 8.50
CA ASP A 23 -5.72 -16.06 8.56
C ASP A 23 -6.82 -15.42 7.69
N LEU A 24 -6.53 -15.30 6.39
CA LEU A 24 -7.38 -14.73 5.36
C LEU A 24 -7.39 -15.62 4.11
N HIS A 25 -8.47 -15.55 3.35
CA HIS A 25 -8.62 -16.21 2.05
C HIS A 25 -8.74 -15.22 0.89
N ASP A 26 -8.56 -15.75 -0.31
CA ASP A 26 -8.76 -15.06 -1.59
C ASP A 26 -7.83 -13.84 -1.77
N ASP A 27 -8.36 -12.67 -2.13
CA ASP A 27 -7.58 -11.51 -2.54
C ASP A 27 -7.15 -10.66 -1.34
N ILE A 28 -5.89 -10.80 -0.91
CA ILE A 28 -5.32 -10.00 0.18
C ILE A 28 -4.72 -8.65 -0.27
N SER A 29 -4.94 -8.23 -1.52
CA SER A 29 -4.35 -6.98 -2.05
C SER A 29 -4.70 -5.76 -1.22
N GLY A 30 -5.92 -5.67 -0.68
CA GLY A 30 -6.33 -4.59 0.21
C GLY A 30 -5.51 -4.51 1.50
N LEU A 31 -5.15 -5.66 2.09
CA LEU A 31 -4.27 -5.75 3.27
C LEU A 31 -2.85 -5.26 2.91
N LEU A 32 -2.27 -5.80 1.84
CA LEU A 32 -0.90 -5.49 1.43
C LEU A 32 -0.75 -4.03 0.97
N SER A 33 -1.81 -3.44 0.39
CA SER A 33 -1.82 -2.05 -0.07
C SER A 33 -1.91 -1.02 1.07
N ALA A 34 -2.43 -1.43 2.23
CA ALA A 34 -2.58 -0.58 3.41
C ALA A 34 -1.86 -1.16 4.64
N HIS A 35 -0.74 -1.85 4.40
CA HIS A 35 0.01 -2.49 5.46
C HIS A 35 0.41 -1.45 6.53
N PRO A 36 0.30 -1.80 7.83
CA PRO A 36 0.70 -0.92 8.92
C PRO A 36 2.15 -0.42 8.78
N GLN A 37 2.46 0.69 9.47
CA GLN A 37 3.82 1.27 9.53
C GLN A 37 4.74 0.43 10.42
N SER A 38 4.95 -0.82 10.05
CA SER A 38 5.85 -1.79 10.67
C SER A 38 6.45 -2.66 9.58
N PRO A 39 7.76 -3.00 9.64
CA PRO A 39 8.39 -3.86 8.64
C PRO A 39 7.58 -5.14 8.40
N LEU A 40 7.46 -5.56 7.15
CA LEU A 40 6.89 -6.87 6.85
C LEU A 40 7.90 -7.95 7.26
N LEU A 41 7.51 -8.84 8.17
CA LEU A 41 8.39 -9.92 8.64
C LEU A 41 8.01 -11.28 8.05
N SER A 42 6.72 -11.58 7.96
CA SER A 42 6.25 -12.86 7.44
C SER A 42 4.84 -12.74 6.87
N LEU A 43 4.58 -13.48 5.79
CA LEU A 43 3.24 -13.74 5.27
C LEU A 43 2.95 -15.24 5.44
N HIS A 44 2.10 -15.59 6.41
CA HIS A 44 1.67 -16.99 6.63
C HIS A 44 0.54 -17.39 5.64
N HIS A 45 0.29 -18.68 5.42
CA HIS A 45 -0.79 -19.20 4.55
C HIS A 45 -0.85 -18.64 3.10
N PHE A 46 0.30 -18.35 2.50
CA PHE A 46 0.38 -17.85 1.12
C PHE A 46 -0.21 -18.80 0.06
N ASP A 47 -0.42 -20.07 0.42
CA ASP A 47 -1.06 -21.12 -0.38
C ASP A 47 -2.59 -20.97 -0.50
N PHE A 48 -3.23 -20.27 0.45
CA PHE A 48 -4.69 -20.09 0.52
C PHE A 48 -5.20 -18.76 -0.06
N ILE A 49 -4.30 -17.90 -0.55
CA ILE A 49 -4.63 -16.59 -1.14
C ILE A 49 -4.51 -16.63 -2.66
N ASN A 50 -5.12 -15.67 -3.34
CA ASN A 50 -4.89 -15.44 -4.77
C ASN A 50 -3.46 -14.93 -5.01
N PRO A 51 -2.90 -15.08 -6.22
CA PRO A 51 -1.65 -14.41 -6.59
C PRO A 51 -1.75 -12.90 -6.34
N ILE A 52 -0.70 -12.33 -5.76
CA ILE A 52 -0.72 -10.93 -5.30
C ILE A 52 -0.49 -9.91 -6.43
N PHE A 53 -0.04 -10.36 -7.60
CA PHE A 53 0.12 -9.55 -8.80
C PHE A 53 -0.75 -10.10 -9.95
N PRO A 54 -1.31 -9.23 -10.81
CA PRO A 54 -2.07 -9.67 -11.96
C PRO A 54 -1.17 -10.43 -12.94
N SER A 55 -1.74 -11.42 -13.64
CA SER A 55 -1.05 -12.20 -14.68
C SER A 55 0.20 -12.96 -14.22
N MET A 56 0.37 -13.18 -12.91
CA MET A 56 1.44 -13.98 -12.32
C MET A 56 0.85 -15.11 -11.48
N ASP A 57 1.54 -16.25 -11.41
CA ASP A 57 1.27 -17.25 -10.38
C ASP A 57 1.85 -16.84 -9.01
N ARG A 58 1.56 -17.60 -7.96
CA ARG A 58 2.03 -17.30 -6.58
C ARG A 58 3.55 -17.25 -6.47
N TYR A 59 4.26 -18.13 -7.17
CA TYR A 59 5.72 -18.22 -7.11
C TYR A 59 6.36 -17.03 -7.83
N GLN A 60 5.90 -16.73 -9.05
CA GLN A 60 6.30 -15.57 -9.82
C GLN A 60 6.02 -14.27 -9.07
N ALA A 61 4.82 -14.14 -8.51
CA ALA A 61 4.41 -12.96 -7.74
C ALA A 61 5.28 -12.75 -6.49
N THR A 62 5.64 -13.83 -5.79
CA THR A 62 6.56 -13.78 -4.65
C THR A 62 7.96 -13.33 -5.10
N ASN A 63 8.50 -13.94 -6.14
CA ASN A 63 9.81 -13.55 -6.68
C ASN A 63 9.83 -12.09 -7.15
N HIS A 64 8.73 -11.64 -7.76
CA HIS A 64 8.56 -10.26 -8.20
C HIS A 64 8.57 -9.29 -7.02
N LEU A 65 7.80 -9.54 -5.96
CA LEU A 65 7.82 -8.74 -4.72
C LEU A 65 9.24 -8.69 -4.11
N MET A 66 9.95 -9.81 -4.13
CA MET A 66 11.31 -9.91 -3.61
C MET A 66 12.33 -9.10 -4.42
N THR A 67 12.03 -8.72 -5.67
CA THR A 67 12.90 -7.79 -6.42
C THR A 67 12.96 -6.41 -5.76
N ALA A 68 11.82 -5.87 -5.29
CA ALA A 68 11.79 -4.62 -4.53
C ALA A 68 12.45 -4.77 -3.16
N ALA A 69 12.20 -5.91 -2.48
CA ALA A 69 12.78 -6.20 -1.17
C ALA A 69 14.32 -6.20 -1.16
N LYS A 70 14.95 -6.65 -2.26
CA LYS A 70 16.42 -6.63 -2.43
C LYS A 70 17.01 -5.22 -2.39
N TYR A 71 16.26 -4.22 -2.84
CA TYR A 71 16.67 -2.82 -2.75
C TYR A 71 16.35 -2.24 -1.38
N ASP A 72 15.09 -2.34 -0.92
CA ASP A 72 14.70 -1.83 0.39
C ASP A 72 13.65 -2.65 1.16
N GLN A 73 14.12 -3.68 1.86
CA GLN A 73 13.31 -4.49 2.78
C GLN A 73 12.59 -3.66 3.86
N SER A 74 13.15 -2.53 4.29
CA SER A 74 12.55 -1.72 5.37
C SER A 74 11.31 -0.97 4.93
N ARG A 75 11.16 -0.75 3.62
CA ARG A 75 10.06 0.00 3.00
C ARG A 75 9.06 -0.91 2.28
N LEU A 76 9.36 -2.20 2.11
CA LEU A 76 8.46 -3.17 1.49
C LEU A 76 7.06 -3.14 2.13
N LEU A 77 6.03 -2.97 1.30
CA LEU A 77 4.61 -2.79 1.64
C LEU A 77 4.27 -1.57 2.48
N GLN A 78 5.25 -0.74 2.86
CA GLN A 78 4.98 0.39 3.74
C GLN A 78 4.14 1.43 3.00
N GLN A 79 2.96 1.71 3.56
CA GLN A 79 2.03 2.66 2.98
C GLN A 79 2.53 4.11 3.17
N THR A 80 2.60 4.87 2.10
CA THR A 80 2.84 6.32 2.11
C THR A 80 1.66 7.00 1.42
N ILE A 81 1.02 7.94 2.11
CA ILE A 81 -0.17 8.64 1.59
C ILE A 81 0.20 10.07 1.25
N CYS A 82 -0.11 10.48 0.02
CA CYS A 82 0.21 11.78 -0.59
C CYS A 82 -1.06 12.43 -1.13
N TYR A 83 -1.00 13.74 -1.36
CA TYR A 83 -2.12 14.50 -1.91
C TYR A 83 -1.66 15.39 -3.04
N HIS A 84 -2.42 15.39 -4.13
CA HIS A 84 -2.26 16.37 -5.20
C HIS A 84 -3.41 17.37 -5.11
N ARG A 85 -3.12 18.51 -4.47
CA ARG A 85 -4.14 19.49 -4.05
C ARG A 85 -4.84 20.17 -5.23
N GLU A 86 -4.15 20.38 -6.34
CA GLU A 86 -4.72 21.04 -7.53
C GLU A 86 -5.89 20.28 -8.13
N ARG A 87 -5.85 18.93 -8.06
CA ARG A 87 -6.92 18.06 -8.58
C ARG A 87 -7.73 17.37 -7.51
N ASN A 88 -7.48 17.66 -6.23
CA ASN A 88 -8.09 16.99 -5.09
C ASN A 88 -7.88 15.46 -5.10
N TRP A 89 -6.71 14.99 -5.53
CA TRP A 89 -6.42 13.54 -5.55
C TRP A 89 -5.71 13.08 -4.28
N SER A 90 -6.04 11.86 -3.86
CA SER A 90 -5.28 11.14 -2.84
C SER A 90 -4.52 9.99 -3.47
N PHE A 91 -3.25 9.87 -3.12
CA PHE A 91 -2.40 8.75 -3.50
C PHE A 91 -2.10 7.89 -2.28
N SER A 92 -2.20 6.57 -2.42
CA SER A 92 -1.77 5.60 -1.41
C SER A 92 -0.76 4.65 -2.04
N VAL A 93 0.51 4.84 -1.72
CA VAL A 93 1.65 4.06 -2.24
C VAL A 93 2.02 2.97 -1.25
N SER A 94 1.81 1.71 -1.58
CA SER A 94 2.41 0.56 -0.92
C SER A 94 3.71 0.20 -1.64
N TRP A 95 4.84 0.62 -1.06
CA TRP A 95 6.12 0.59 -1.77
C TRP A 95 6.54 -0.84 -2.12
N GLY A 96 6.88 -1.06 -3.39
CA GLY A 96 7.23 -2.37 -3.94
C GLY A 96 6.03 -3.26 -4.26
N TYR A 97 4.79 -2.78 -4.12
CA TYR A 97 3.59 -3.58 -4.37
C TYR A 97 2.52 -2.88 -5.22
N SER A 98 1.87 -1.86 -4.69
CA SER A 98 0.73 -1.22 -5.36
C SER A 98 0.66 0.28 -5.09
N THR A 99 0.03 1.01 -5.98
CA THR A 99 -0.33 2.42 -5.76
C THR A 99 -1.79 2.63 -6.12
N HIS A 100 -2.53 3.33 -5.27
CA HIS A 100 -3.92 3.71 -5.52
C HIS A 100 -4.03 5.23 -5.74
N ILE A 101 -4.86 5.63 -6.70
CA ILE A 101 -5.31 7.01 -6.88
C ILE A 101 -6.80 7.08 -6.56
N TYR A 102 -7.19 8.03 -5.72
CA TYR A 102 -8.58 8.39 -5.45
C TYR A 102 -8.84 9.79 -6.00
N GLU A 103 -9.93 9.96 -6.75
CA GLU A 103 -10.36 11.23 -7.33
C GLU A 103 -11.06 12.14 -6.30
N LYS A 104 -10.64 12.03 -5.03
CA LYS A 104 -11.15 12.78 -3.87
C LYS A 104 -10.04 12.90 -2.82
N THR A 105 -10.07 13.99 -2.04
CA THR A 105 -9.21 14.12 -0.86
C THR A 105 -9.76 13.28 0.29
N ILE A 106 -9.14 12.12 0.53
CA ILE A 106 -9.54 11.17 1.57
C ILE A 106 -8.55 11.25 2.74
N PRO A 107 -9.02 11.49 3.98
CA PRO A 107 -8.17 11.51 5.17
C PRO A 107 -7.32 10.24 5.33
N ARG A 108 -6.08 10.41 5.80
CA ARG A 108 -5.17 9.29 6.10
C ARG A 108 -5.78 8.28 7.08
N SER A 109 -6.60 8.73 8.04
CA SER A 109 -7.28 7.87 9.01
C SER A 109 -8.25 6.86 8.35
N ILE A 110 -8.72 7.17 7.15
CA ILE A 110 -9.56 6.29 6.33
C ILE A 110 -8.69 5.45 5.40
N LEU A 111 -7.73 6.05 4.70
CA LEU A 111 -6.87 5.32 3.74
C LEU A 111 -5.94 4.29 4.38
N ARG A 112 -5.61 4.45 5.67
CA ARG A 112 -4.87 3.44 6.45
C ARG A 112 -5.69 2.20 6.78
N LYS A 113 -7.01 2.23 6.56
CA LYS A 113 -7.86 1.04 6.66
C LYS A 113 -7.81 0.29 5.33
N PRO A 114 -7.43 -1.00 5.34
CA PRO A 114 -7.40 -1.80 4.13
C PRO A 114 -8.80 -1.91 3.51
N LEU A 115 -8.84 -1.94 2.19
CA LEU A 115 -10.03 -2.38 1.47
C LEU A 115 -10.25 -3.87 1.78
N GLU A 116 -11.48 -4.25 2.11
CA GLU A 116 -11.83 -5.64 2.40
C GLU A 116 -12.01 -6.44 1.10
N THR A 117 -10.90 -6.69 0.41
CA THR A 117 -10.84 -7.55 -0.78
C THR A 117 -10.75 -9.05 -0.41
N PHE A 118 -10.36 -9.32 0.82
CA PHE A 118 -10.12 -10.65 1.38
C PHE A 118 -11.34 -11.17 2.14
N LYS A 119 -11.30 -12.46 2.48
CA LYS A 119 -12.32 -13.11 3.33
C LYS A 119 -11.70 -13.61 4.64
N PRO A 120 -12.49 -13.70 5.72
CA PRO A 120 -12.01 -14.27 6.98
C PRO A 120 -11.69 -15.76 6.82
N TRP A 121 -10.72 -16.27 7.58
CA TRP A 121 -10.40 -17.70 7.62
C TRP A 121 -11.59 -18.59 7.98
N ARG A 122 -12.41 -18.13 8.94
CA ARG A 122 -13.64 -18.82 9.33
C ARG A 122 -14.85 -18.12 8.72
N TRP A 123 -15.49 -18.78 7.76
CA TRP A 123 -16.69 -18.24 7.09
C TRP A 123 -17.88 -17.94 8.00
N ASN A 124 -18.06 -18.69 9.09
CA ASN A 124 -19.20 -18.53 10.03
C ASN A 124 -18.78 -17.98 11.41
N GLY A 125 -17.71 -17.18 11.45
CA GLY A 125 -17.27 -16.53 12.70
C GLY A 125 -18.25 -15.45 13.16
N SER A 126 -18.42 -15.32 14.48
CA SER A 126 -19.05 -14.12 15.06
C SER A 126 -18.08 -12.94 14.96
N PRO A 127 -18.53 -11.73 14.61
CA PRO A 127 -17.68 -10.55 14.68
C PRO A 127 -17.08 -10.31 16.09
N PRO A 128 -15.89 -9.69 16.19
CA PRO A 128 -15.07 -9.16 15.10
C PRO A 128 -14.36 -10.26 14.29
N LEU A 129 -14.40 -10.15 12.97
CA LEU A 129 -13.80 -11.13 12.04
C LEU A 129 -12.30 -10.91 11.84
N TYR A 130 -11.81 -9.69 12.10
CA TYR A 130 -10.41 -9.29 11.93
C TYR A 130 -9.89 -8.58 13.17
N MET A 131 -8.57 -8.56 13.35
CA MET A 131 -7.89 -7.83 14.42
C MET A 131 -7.73 -6.33 14.12
N PHE A 132 -8.26 -5.84 12.99
CA PHE A 132 -8.13 -4.47 12.52
C PHE A 132 -9.42 -4.03 11.81
N ASN A 133 -9.61 -2.72 11.70
CA ASN A 133 -10.74 -2.15 10.99
C ASN A 133 -10.47 -2.13 9.48
N THR A 134 -11.44 -2.61 8.71
CA THR A 134 -11.44 -2.57 7.25
C THR A 134 -12.35 -1.44 6.74
N ARG A 135 -12.34 -1.23 5.42
CA ARG A 135 -13.36 -0.48 4.71
C ARG A 135 -13.87 -1.29 3.52
N TRP A 136 -15.16 -1.16 3.24
CA TRP A 136 -15.80 -1.92 2.17
C TRP A 136 -15.28 -1.52 0.79
N VAL A 137 -15.20 -2.51 -0.10
CA VAL A 137 -15.10 -2.25 -1.53
C VAL A 137 -16.49 -1.82 -2.00
N ASN A 138 -16.61 -0.62 -2.56
CA ASN A 138 -17.86 -0.09 -3.09
C ASN A 138 -17.67 0.35 -4.55
N ASN A 139 -18.79 0.55 -5.26
CA ASN A 139 -18.81 1.04 -6.64
C ASN A 139 -18.99 2.57 -6.70
N ASP A 140 -18.69 3.29 -5.62
CA ASP A 140 -18.72 4.76 -5.63
C ASP A 140 -17.44 5.26 -6.33
N PRO A 141 -17.54 6.03 -7.42
CA PRO A 141 -16.39 6.64 -8.09
C PRO A 141 -15.44 7.43 -7.20
N CYS A 142 -15.91 8.00 -6.09
CA CYS A 142 -15.07 8.80 -5.22
C CYS A 142 -14.29 7.95 -4.21
N ASP A 143 -14.77 6.74 -3.89
CA ASP A 143 -14.16 5.83 -2.93
C ASP A 143 -13.45 4.64 -3.60
N ALA A 144 -13.77 4.33 -4.86
CA ALA A 144 -13.15 3.28 -5.66
C ALA A 144 -11.85 3.77 -6.32
N PRO A 145 -10.68 3.18 -5.99
CA PRO A 145 -9.41 3.64 -6.52
C PRO A 145 -9.17 3.24 -7.97
N HIS A 146 -8.31 3.98 -8.65
CA HIS A 146 -7.52 3.44 -9.75
C HIS A 146 -6.34 2.65 -9.16
N VAL A 147 -6.16 1.40 -9.57
CA VAL A 147 -5.16 0.49 -9.02
C VAL A 147 -3.98 0.32 -9.98
N PHE A 148 -2.78 0.52 -9.46
CA PHE A 148 -1.51 0.33 -10.15
C PHE A 148 -0.67 -0.69 -9.39
N PHE A 149 0.04 -1.56 -10.10
CA PHE A 149 0.92 -2.58 -9.52
C PHE A 149 2.38 -2.32 -9.88
N PHE A 150 3.26 -2.68 -8.95
CA PHE A 150 4.71 -2.61 -9.10
C PHE A 150 5.16 -3.41 -10.33
N GLN A 151 5.97 -2.77 -11.19
CA GLN A 151 6.49 -3.35 -12.43
C GLN A 151 8.01 -3.49 -12.42
N SER A 152 8.73 -2.46 -11.99
CA SER A 152 10.19 -2.46 -12.00
C SER A 152 10.78 -1.45 -11.01
N ILE A 153 12.04 -1.65 -10.68
CA ILE A 153 12.81 -0.76 -9.82
C ILE A 153 14.21 -0.58 -10.39
N GLU A 154 14.68 0.67 -10.41
CA GLU A 154 15.97 1.06 -10.94
C GLU A 154 16.68 2.00 -9.96
N TYR A 155 18.01 1.86 -9.87
CA TYR A 155 18.83 2.77 -9.08
C TYR A 155 19.24 3.97 -9.94
N ASN A 156 18.77 5.16 -9.56
CA ASN A 156 19.16 6.42 -10.17
C ASN A 156 20.40 6.99 -9.45
N ALA A 157 21.56 6.80 -10.07
CA ALA A 157 22.85 7.22 -9.54
C ALA A 157 22.98 8.75 -9.39
N SER A 158 22.37 9.54 -10.28
CA SER A 158 22.47 11.00 -10.27
C SER A 158 21.78 11.64 -9.05
N GLY A 159 20.76 10.98 -8.49
CA GLY A 159 20.01 11.46 -7.34
C GLY A 159 20.24 10.68 -6.04
N ASN A 160 20.95 9.55 -6.09
CA ASN A 160 21.00 8.57 -4.99
C ASN A 160 19.59 8.11 -4.55
N GLN A 161 18.73 7.84 -5.55
CA GLN A 161 17.33 7.48 -5.36
C GLN A 161 17.01 6.16 -6.06
N LEU A 162 16.01 5.46 -5.54
CA LEU A 162 15.37 4.35 -6.22
C LEU A 162 14.15 4.87 -6.96
N LEU A 163 14.11 4.64 -8.27
CA LEU A 163 12.95 4.87 -9.11
C LEU A 163 12.15 3.57 -9.20
N THR A 164 10.91 3.60 -8.73
CA THR A 164 10.01 2.45 -8.75
C THR A 164 8.82 2.75 -9.65
N THR A 165 8.61 1.92 -10.66
CA THR A 165 7.55 2.07 -11.66
C THR A 165 6.33 1.22 -11.29
N TYR A 166 5.15 1.81 -11.39
CA TYR A 166 3.87 1.13 -11.20
C TYR A 166 2.97 1.33 -12.42
N ILE A 167 2.41 0.24 -12.93
CA ILE A 167 1.56 0.25 -14.12
C ILE A 167 0.09 0.02 -13.76
N ARG A 168 -0.82 0.61 -14.52
CA ARG A 168 -2.25 0.43 -14.31
C ARG A 168 -2.64 -1.04 -14.48
N ALA A 169 -3.35 -1.59 -13.49
CA ALA A 169 -3.80 -2.98 -13.48
C ALA A 169 -4.86 -3.26 -14.55
N SER A 170 -5.88 -2.41 -14.55
CA SER A 170 -7.03 -2.47 -15.44
C SER A 170 -7.74 -1.11 -15.45
N PRO A 171 -8.57 -0.83 -16.47
CA PRO A 171 -9.48 0.31 -16.43
C PRO A 171 -10.43 0.17 -15.24
N ARG A 172 -10.70 1.29 -14.56
CA ARG A 172 -11.57 1.31 -13.39
C ARG A 172 -13.04 1.02 -13.74
N ASN A 173 -13.45 1.31 -14.98
CA ASN A 173 -14.81 1.12 -15.49
C ASN A 173 -15.90 1.83 -14.66
N LEU A 174 -15.57 2.98 -14.09
CA LEU A 174 -16.49 3.86 -13.36
C LEU A 174 -16.38 5.28 -13.94
N PRO A 175 -17.47 6.08 -13.93
CA PRO A 175 -17.39 7.49 -14.30
C PRO A 175 -16.47 8.23 -13.32
N PRO A 176 -15.97 9.43 -13.66
CA PRO A 176 -15.13 10.18 -12.73
C PRO A 176 -15.93 10.70 -11.52
N CYS A 177 -15.24 10.89 -10.40
CA CYS A 177 -15.83 11.44 -9.18
C CYS A 177 -16.30 12.88 -9.41
N SER A 178 -17.60 13.11 -9.26
CA SER A 178 -18.21 14.43 -9.54
C SER A 178 -18.10 15.42 -8.37
N VAL A 179 -17.80 14.96 -7.15
CA VAL A 179 -17.82 15.78 -5.93
C VAL A 179 -16.72 16.86 -5.94
N ASP A 180 -15.53 16.53 -6.46
CA ASP A 180 -14.33 17.36 -6.34
C ASP A 180 -13.85 17.96 -7.68
N GLY A 181 -14.79 18.23 -8.60
CA GLY A 181 -14.51 18.94 -9.86
C GLY A 181 -14.31 18.06 -11.09
N ASN A 182 -14.65 16.76 -11.02
CA ASN A 182 -14.59 15.83 -12.15
C ASN A 182 -13.17 15.68 -12.75
N HIS A 183 -12.14 15.77 -11.89
CA HIS A 183 -10.75 15.60 -12.29
C HIS A 183 -10.43 14.11 -12.45
N SER A 184 -10.72 13.57 -13.62
CA SER A 184 -10.48 12.15 -13.89
C SER A 184 -8.99 11.80 -13.87
N ALA A 185 -8.66 10.69 -13.22
CA ALA A 185 -7.33 10.07 -13.22
C ALA A 185 -7.22 8.91 -14.23
N ASP A 186 -8.21 8.71 -15.12
CA ASP A 186 -8.23 7.59 -16.07
C ASP A 186 -7.10 7.64 -17.10
N SER A 187 -6.65 8.83 -17.49
CA SER A 187 -5.58 8.99 -18.48
C SER A 187 -4.22 8.51 -17.99
N ILE A 188 -3.99 8.44 -16.67
CA ILE A 188 -2.70 8.06 -16.09
C ILE A 188 -2.40 6.59 -16.42
N SER A 189 -1.32 6.31 -17.14
CA SER A 189 -0.90 4.93 -17.44
C SER A 189 0.10 4.39 -16.43
N GLU A 190 0.90 5.29 -15.83
CA GLU A 190 2.07 4.94 -15.04
C GLU A 190 2.30 5.92 -13.88
N ILE A 191 2.76 5.38 -12.76
CA ILE A 191 3.21 6.15 -11.60
C ILE A 191 4.67 5.83 -11.32
N LEU A 192 5.48 6.87 -11.22
CA LEU A 192 6.90 6.81 -10.92
C LEU A 192 7.11 7.25 -9.48
N VAL A 193 7.62 6.37 -8.61
CA VAL A 193 7.89 6.69 -7.21
C VAL A 193 9.39 6.79 -6.99
N LEU A 194 9.86 7.96 -6.58
CA LEU A 194 11.24 8.22 -6.18
C LEU A 194 11.37 8.07 -4.66
N SER A 195 12.28 7.21 -4.21
CA SER A 195 12.54 6.96 -2.79
C SER A 195 14.04 7.01 -2.45
N PRO A 196 14.44 7.36 -1.22
CA PRO A 196 15.85 7.40 -0.85
C PRO A 196 16.51 6.01 -0.94
N ALA A 197 17.64 5.88 -1.62
CA ALA A 197 18.30 4.59 -1.80
C ALA A 197 19.16 4.14 -0.60
N THR A 198 19.69 5.09 0.16
CA THR A 198 20.63 4.84 1.26
C THR A 198 19.99 4.89 2.64
N THR A 199 18.80 5.49 2.76
CA THR A 199 18.12 5.69 4.04
C THR A 199 17.04 4.63 4.23
N ARG A 200 17.26 3.74 5.19
CA ARG A 200 16.27 2.76 5.64
C ARG A 200 15.09 3.48 6.29
N LYS A 201 13.88 3.01 6.01
CA LYS A 201 12.68 3.49 6.68
C LYS A 201 12.65 2.99 8.12
N THR A 202 12.52 3.91 9.06
CA THR A 202 12.34 3.57 10.48
C THR A 202 10.92 3.08 10.73
N ALA A 203 10.78 1.94 11.43
CA ALA A 203 9.48 1.40 11.83
C ALA A 203 8.68 2.44 12.63
N GLY A 204 7.38 2.56 12.35
CA GLY A 204 6.48 3.50 13.01
C GLY A 204 6.63 4.97 12.59
N VAL A 205 7.70 5.34 11.89
CA VAL A 205 7.92 6.72 11.42
C VAL A 205 7.19 6.92 10.10
N ILE A 206 6.33 7.94 10.08
CA ILE A 206 5.56 8.34 8.91
C ILE A 206 6.48 9.07 7.93
N GLU A 207 6.30 8.77 6.65
CA GLU A 207 6.91 9.54 5.55
C GLU A 207 5.87 10.41 4.85
N CYS A 208 6.39 11.46 4.25
CA CYS A 208 5.65 12.43 3.46
C CYS A 208 6.12 12.33 2.01
N CYS A 209 5.41 13.02 1.13
CA CYS A 209 5.65 12.92 -0.29
C CYS A 209 5.07 14.10 -1.05
N ASP A 210 5.75 14.42 -2.13
CA ASP A 210 5.33 15.42 -3.11
C ASP A 210 4.82 14.72 -4.36
N VAL A 211 3.77 15.25 -4.96
CA VAL A 211 3.15 14.69 -6.17
C VAL A 211 3.24 15.70 -7.31
N GLU A 212 3.81 15.27 -8.43
CA GLU A 212 3.92 16.03 -9.67
C GLU A 212 3.20 15.27 -10.78
N TYR A 213 2.07 15.81 -11.24
CA TYR A 213 1.29 15.22 -12.33
C TYR A 213 1.72 15.80 -13.68
N LYS A 214 2.21 14.94 -14.59
CA LYS A 214 2.67 15.32 -15.93
C LYS A 214 1.63 14.93 -16.97
N ALA A 215 0.65 15.81 -17.15
CA ALA A 215 -0.54 15.56 -17.99
C ALA A 215 -0.19 15.17 -19.43
N GLU A 216 0.81 15.80 -20.04
CA GLU A 216 1.22 15.54 -21.43
C GLU A 216 1.78 14.12 -21.64
N MET A 217 2.31 13.51 -20.59
CA MET A 217 2.94 12.19 -20.63
C MET A 217 2.06 11.08 -20.07
N ASN A 218 0.89 11.40 -19.50
CA ASN A 218 0.06 10.45 -18.76
C ASN A 218 0.77 9.76 -17.58
N ILE A 219 1.75 10.45 -16.99
CA ILE A 219 2.58 9.94 -15.90
C ILE A 219 2.37 10.81 -14.66
N THR A 220 2.44 10.20 -13.48
CA THR A 220 2.56 10.92 -12.21
C THR A 220 3.85 10.54 -11.51
N GLU A 221 4.61 11.54 -11.08
CA GLU A 221 5.80 11.36 -10.25
C GLU A 221 5.46 11.62 -8.77
N ILE A 222 5.88 10.72 -7.89
CA ILE A 222 5.72 10.83 -6.45
C ILE A 222 7.10 10.74 -5.80
N LYS A 223 7.51 11.77 -5.08
CA LYS A 223 8.79 11.80 -4.37
C LYS A 223 8.58 11.58 -2.88
N ILE A 224 9.01 10.42 -2.37
CA ILE A 224 8.99 10.10 -0.93
C ILE A 224 10.14 10.82 -0.23
N ARG A 225 9.84 11.45 0.90
CA ARG A 225 10.78 12.20 1.73
C ARG A 225 10.39 12.18 3.21
N SER A 226 11.30 12.64 4.06
CA SER A 226 10.96 12.99 5.43
C SER A 226 9.94 14.13 5.47
N CYS A 227 9.05 14.09 6.46
CA CYS A 227 8.08 15.15 6.69
C CYS A 227 8.78 16.43 7.16
N ALA A 228 8.33 17.58 6.67
CA ALA A 228 8.79 18.87 7.14
C ALA A 228 8.21 19.18 8.53
N LYS A 229 8.91 20.01 9.31
CA LYS A 229 8.46 20.39 10.65
C LYS A 229 7.13 21.15 10.56
N GLY A 230 6.09 20.63 11.21
CA GLY A 230 4.75 21.23 11.18
C GLY A 230 3.99 21.02 9.87
N GLU A 231 4.47 20.13 8.99
CA GLU A 231 3.75 19.76 7.76
C GLU A 231 2.39 19.17 8.10
N VAL A 232 1.34 19.81 7.61
CA VAL A 232 -0.02 19.31 7.70
C VAL A 232 -0.17 18.21 6.64
N ILE A 233 -0.13 16.97 7.12
CA ILE A 233 -0.21 15.74 6.32
C ILE A 233 -1.65 15.33 5.96
N ALA A 234 -2.64 16.18 6.25
CA ALA A 234 -4.02 16.16 5.77
C ALA A 234 -4.68 17.50 6.13
#